data_AF-A0A4Q5QY01-F1
#
_entry.id   AF-A0A4Q5QY01-F1
#
_cell.length_a   1.000
_cell.length_b   1.000
_cell.length_c   1.000
_cell.angle_alpha   90.00
_cell.angle_beta   90.00
_cell.angle_gamma   90.00
#
_symmetry.space_group_name_H-M   'P 1'
#
loop_
_entity.id
_entity.type
_entity.pdbx_description
1 polymer ?
#
loop_
_entity_poly.entity_id
_entity_poly.type
_entity_poly.pdbx_seq_one_letter_code
_entity_poly.pdbx_strand_id
1 'polypeptide(L)'
;MKNMLETKAKAVASNIRKIREFRNYTQDYLAAKLGISQNAYSKIELGYSRLTLERLFQISVVLEIEAAILVAQDHSEIMKLLTENTLV
;
A
#
# COMPACT_ATOMS: atom_id res chain seq x y z
N MET A 1 -15.45 -16.88 -7.77
CA MET A 1 -15.16 -16.19 -6.50
C MET A 1 -13.68 -16.13 -6.15
N LYS A 2 -12.94 -17.24 -6.14
CA LYS A 2 -11.50 -17.27 -5.77
C LYS A 2 -10.63 -16.30 -6.57
N ASN A 3 -10.81 -16.24 -7.89
CA ASN A 3 -10.06 -15.33 -8.76
C ASN A 3 -10.36 -13.84 -8.45
N MET A 4 -11.59 -13.51 -8.07
CA MET A 4 -11.99 -12.14 -7.75
C MET A 4 -11.34 -11.65 -6.44
N LEU A 5 -11.22 -12.53 -5.44
CA LEU A 5 -10.53 -12.20 -4.18
C LEU A 5 -9.03 -11.98 -4.42
N GLU A 6 -8.42 -12.80 -5.27
CA GLU A 6 -7.00 -12.63 -5.65
C GLU A 6 -6.77 -11.31 -6.40
N THR A 7 -7.66 -10.94 -7.32
CA THR A 7 -7.60 -9.66 -8.01
C THR A 7 -7.72 -8.49 -7.04
N LYS A 8 -8.64 -8.54 -6.07
CA LYS A 8 -8.79 -7.50 -5.05
C LYS A 8 -7.54 -7.38 -4.18
N ALA A 9 -6.95 -8.49 -3.75
CA ALA A 9 -5.71 -8.48 -2.96
C ALA A 9 -4.53 -7.87 -3.74
N LYS A 10 -4.41 -8.20 -5.04
CA LYS A 10 -3.40 -7.58 -5.93
C LYS A 10 -3.64 -6.08 -6.11
N ALA A 11 -4.89 -5.63 -6.16
CA ALA A 11 -5.21 -4.20 -6.20
C ALA A 11 -4.71 -3.47 -4.95
N VAL A 12 -4.92 -4.04 -3.76
CA VAL A 12 -4.39 -3.48 -2.50
C VAL A 12 -2.86 -3.37 -2.53
N ALA A 13 -2.17 -4.43 -2.97
CA ALA A 13 -0.71 -4.42 -3.13
C ALA A 13 -0.24 -3.33 -4.10
N SER A 14 -0.96 -3.13 -5.21
CA SER A 14 -0.69 -2.07 -6.18
C SER A 14 -0.90 -0.67 -5.58
N ASN A 15 -1.95 -0.47 -4.79
CA ASN A 15 -2.22 0.82 -4.13
C ASN A 15 -1.10 1.19 -3.14
N ILE A 16 -0.63 0.22 -2.33
CA ILE A 16 0.51 0.39 -1.42
C ILE A 16 1.73 0.90 -2.20
N ARG A 17 2.05 0.26 -3.33
CA ARG A 17 3.17 0.67 -4.18
C ARG A 17 3.01 2.09 -4.72
N LYS A 18 1.83 2.43 -5.25
CA LYS A 18 1.56 3.76 -5.83
C LYS A 18 1.72 4.86 -4.79
N ILE A 19 1.18 4.67 -3.60
CA ILE A 19 1.28 5.65 -2.51
C ILE A 19 2.73 5.77 -2.01
N ARG A 20 3.46 4.65 -1.90
CA ARG A 20 4.90 4.68 -1.58
C ARG A 20 5.68 5.52 -2.61
N GLU A 21 5.45 5.28 -3.89
CA GLU A 21 6.12 5.99 -4.99
C GLU A 21 5.75 7.48 -4.98
N PHE A 22 4.47 7.82 -4.75
CA PHE A 22 4.01 9.20 -4.59
C PHE A 22 4.73 9.93 -3.44
N ARG A 23 4.97 9.24 -2.32
CA ARG A 23 5.74 9.76 -1.18
C ARG A 23 7.25 9.81 -1.43
N ASN A 24 7.73 9.38 -2.59
CA ASN A 24 9.15 9.23 -2.92
C ASN A 24 9.93 8.33 -1.95
N TYR A 25 9.25 7.33 -1.37
CA TYR A 25 9.85 6.40 -0.45
C TYR A 25 10.46 5.20 -1.18
N THR A 26 11.66 4.79 -0.77
CA THR A 26 12.28 3.56 -1.27
C THR A 26 11.66 2.32 -0.61
N GLN A 27 11.80 1.16 -1.25
CA GLN A 27 11.38 -0.11 -0.64
C GLN A 27 12.21 -0.42 0.62
N ASP A 28 13.50 -0.07 0.63
CA ASP A 28 14.37 -0.20 1.81
C ASP A 28 13.87 0.64 2.99
N TYR A 29 13.42 1.87 2.73
CA TYR A 29 12.89 2.75 3.77
C TYR A 29 11.66 2.12 4.45
N LEU A 30 10.68 1.63 3.67
CA LEU A 30 9.51 0.97 4.24
C LEU A 30 9.85 -0.34 4.94
N ALA A 31 10.72 -1.15 4.34
CA ALA A 31 11.17 -2.40 4.93
C ALA A 31 11.83 -2.17 6.30
N ALA A 32 12.69 -1.16 6.41
CA ALA A 32 13.33 -0.76 7.67
C ALA A 32 12.30 -0.33 8.72
N LYS A 33 11.33 0.52 8.35
CA LYS A 33 10.25 0.96 9.26
C LYS A 33 9.35 -0.18 9.73
N LEU A 34 9.21 -1.22 8.91
CA LEU A 34 8.38 -2.40 9.18
C LEU A 34 9.14 -3.55 9.85
N GLY A 35 10.46 -3.42 10.04
CA GLY A 35 11.31 -4.47 10.61
C GLY A 35 11.39 -5.73 9.75
N ILE A 36 11.35 -5.61 8.42
CA ILE A 36 11.42 -6.72 7.47
C ILE A 36 12.52 -6.49 6.44
N SER A 37 12.88 -7.52 5.67
CA SER A 37 13.80 -7.35 4.55
C SER A 37 13.14 -6.61 3.37
N GLN A 38 13.95 -5.92 2.57
CA GLN A 38 13.47 -5.26 1.36
C GLN A 38 12.78 -6.26 0.40
N ASN A 39 13.31 -7.48 0.26
CA ASN A 39 12.68 -8.52 -0.55
C ASN A 39 11.31 -8.93 0.01
N ALA A 40 11.16 -9.04 1.33
CA ALA A 40 9.85 -9.32 1.95
C ALA A 40 8.85 -8.20 1.65
N TYR A 41 9.28 -6.94 1.73
CA TYR A 41 8.44 -5.80 1.36
C TYR A 41 8.09 -5.79 -0.14
N SER A 42 9.05 -6.09 -1.02
CA SER A 42 8.82 -6.20 -2.46
C SER A 42 7.76 -7.27 -2.80
N LYS A 43 7.79 -8.42 -2.11
CA LYS A 43 6.76 -9.47 -2.28
C LYS A 43 5.36 -9.03 -1.83
N ILE A 44 5.26 -8.10 -0.88
CA ILE A 44 3.98 -7.47 -0.52
C ILE A 44 3.46 -6.65 -1.70
N GLU A 45 4.27 -5.76 -2.26
CA GLU A 45 3.88 -4.91 -3.40
C GLU A 45 3.55 -5.70 -4.68
N LEU A 46 4.18 -6.87 -4.85
CA LEU A 46 3.92 -7.79 -5.97
C LEU A 46 2.69 -8.69 -5.71
N GLY A 47 2.11 -8.67 -4.52
CA GLY A 47 0.99 -9.55 -4.14
C GLY A 47 1.39 -11.03 -3.97
N TYR A 48 2.68 -11.33 -3.81
CA TYR A 48 3.20 -12.67 -3.57
C TYR A 48 3.16 -13.08 -2.10
N SER A 49 2.97 -12.12 -1.20
CA SER A 49 2.77 -12.37 0.23
C SER A 49 1.33 -12.10 0.64
N ARG A 50 0.77 -12.99 1.48
CA ARG A 50 -0.52 -12.72 2.12
C ARG A 50 -0.34 -11.57 3.11
N LEU A 51 -1.09 -10.49 2.89
CA LEU A 51 -1.09 -9.34 3.78
C LEU A 51 -2.03 -9.60 4.96
N THR A 52 -1.51 -9.47 6.18
CA THR A 52 -2.35 -9.50 7.39
C THR A 52 -2.96 -8.13 7.63
N LEU A 53 -4.06 -8.08 8.39
CA LEU A 53 -4.70 -6.81 8.76
C LEU A 53 -3.77 -5.91 9.57
N GLU A 54 -3.02 -6.50 10.52
CA GLU A 54 -2.00 -5.76 11.29
C GLU A 54 -0.96 -5.12 10.37
N ARG A 55 -0.46 -5.88 9.37
CA ARG A 55 0.55 -5.36 8.44
C ARG A 55 -0.01 -4.26 7.55
N LEU A 56 -1.28 -4.36 7.15
CA LEU A 56 -1.98 -3.28 6.41
C LEU A 56 -1.98 -1.97 7.21
N PHE A 57 -2.33 -2.02 8.51
CA PHE A 57 -2.32 -0.84 9.37
C PHE A 57 -0.91 -0.31 9.63
N GLN A 58 0.08 -1.18 9.83
CA GLN A 58 1.48 -0.75 9.95
C GLN A 58 1.95 0.00 8.69
N ILE A 59 1.63 -0.53 7.51
CA ILE A 59 1.96 0.12 6.24
C ILE A 59 1.23 1.46 6.11
N SER A 60 -0.05 1.54 6.46
CA SER A 60 -0.82 2.78 6.36
C SER A 60 -0.24 3.88 7.28
N VAL A 61 0.21 3.52 8.48
CA VAL A 61 0.90 4.45 9.40
C VAL A 61 2.21 4.95 8.79
N VAL A 62 3.04 4.08 8.22
CA VAL A 62 4.32 4.49 7.60
C VAL A 62 4.11 5.35 6.34
N LEU A 63 3.04 5.09 5.60
CA LEU A 63 2.64 5.87 4.42
C LEU A 63 1.82 7.13 4.76
N GLU A 64 1.56 7.37 6.05
CA GLU A 64 0.78 8.50 6.56
C GLU A 64 -0.57 8.63 5.84
N ILE A 65 -1.31 7.53 5.77
CA ILE A 65 -2.61 7.46 5.09
C ILE A 65 -3.57 6.54 5.82
N GLU A 66 -4.86 6.75 5.63
CA GLU A 66 -5.88 5.85 6.15
C GLU A 66 -5.83 4.48 5.44
N ALA A 67 -5.93 3.39 6.22
CA ALA A 67 -5.90 2.04 5.67
C ALA A 67 -7.05 1.78 4.66
N ALA A 68 -8.18 2.49 4.79
CA ALA A 68 -9.30 2.42 3.86
C ALA A 68 -8.87 2.77 2.41
N ILE A 69 -7.95 3.73 2.25
CA ILE A 69 -7.45 4.14 0.93
C ILE A 69 -6.61 3.04 0.28
N LEU A 70 -5.87 2.27 1.08
CA LEU A 70 -5.12 1.12 0.56
C LEU A 70 -6.06 0.06 -0.02
N VAL A 71 -7.27 -0.07 0.51
CA VAL A 71 -8.27 -1.08 0.10
C VAL A 71 -9.22 -0.58 -1.00
N ALA A 72 -9.25 0.73 -1.25
CA ALA A 72 -10.12 1.37 -2.22
C ALA A 72 -9.97 0.76 -3.63
N GLN A 73 -11.12 0.52 -4.27
CA GLN A 73 -11.20 -0.07 -5.61
C GLN A 73 -11.28 0.99 -6.71
N ASP A 74 -11.69 2.21 -6.37
CA ASP A 74 -11.81 3.33 -7.29
C ASP A 74 -10.54 4.20 -7.24
N HIS A 75 -9.88 4.35 -8.38
CA HIS A 75 -8.69 5.18 -8.51
C HIS A 75 -8.99 6.68 -8.36
N SER A 76 -10.23 7.11 -8.60
CA SER A 76 -10.61 8.52 -8.50
C SER A 76 -10.54 9.04 -7.05
N GLU A 77 -10.91 8.23 -6.07
CA GLU A 77 -10.80 8.57 -4.64
C GLU A 77 -9.34 8.67 -4.19
N ILE A 78 -8.49 7.74 -4.63
CA ILE A 78 -7.04 7.77 -4.34
C ILE A 78 -6.44 9.07 -4.89
N MET A 79 -6.72 9.40 -6.15
CA MET A 79 -6.17 10.61 -6.77
C MET A 79 -6.64 11.90 -6.10
N LYS A 80 -7.92 11.99 -5.73
CA LYS A 80 -8.49 13.15 -5.06
C LYS A 80 -7.79 13.44 -3.72
N LEU A 81 -7.56 12.40 -2.92
CA LEU A 81 -6.93 12.52 -1.60
C LEU A 81 -5.43 12.85 -1.68
N LEU A 82 -4.72 12.33 -2.69
CA LEU A 82 -3.33 12.69 -2.94
C LEU A 82 -3.18 14.15 -3.39
N THR A 83 -4.16 14.69 -4.13
CA THR A 83 -4.17 16.10 -4.55
C THR A 83 -4.56 17.07 -3.43
N GLU A 84 -5.49 16.69 -2.54
CA GLU A 84 -5.96 17.55 -1.45
C GLU A 84 -4.89 17.72 -0.34
N ASN A 85 -4.04 16.71 -0.11
CA ASN A 85 -2.94 16.80 0.86
C ASN A 85 -1.72 17.60 0.37
N THR A 86 -1.72 18.09 -0.86
CA THR A 86 -0.63 18.93 -1.41
C THR A 86 -0.92 20.43 -1.25
N LEU A 87 -2.11 20.79 -0.74
CA LEU A 87 -2.56 22.17 -0.52
C LEU A 87 -2.55 22.54 0.97
N VAL A 88 -1.39 22.42 1.63
CA VAL A 88 -1.06 23.14 2.88
C VAL A 88 0.42 23.51 2.85
#